data_AF-K9G5W2-F1
#
_entry.id   AF-K9G5W2-F1
#
_cell.length_a   1.000
_cell.length_b   1.000
_cell.length_c   1.000
_cell.angle_alpha   90.00
_cell.angle_beta   90.00
_cell.angle_gamma   90.00
#
_symmetry.space_group_name_H-M   'P 1'
#
loop_
_entity.id
_entity.type
_entity.pdbx_description
1 polymer ?
#
loop_
_entity_poly.entity_id
_entity_poly.type
_entity_poly.pdbx_seq_one_letter_code
_entity_poly.pdbx_strand_id
1 'polypeptide(L)'
;MVQEAITQMGLGQRSRNDQTGAEKGYFEQIDLQNNVSARIKNPLANLTKNQVLRNVEEFAEEYNVTDILPELKKGALVARDPTEFETVAELTEPELTALRDEGLHKWRQPRSLYFTIILCSIGAAVQGWDQTGSNGANLSFPDAFGISEDPQKSSQAGRNLWLVGVINAAPYIASACLGCWLSDPCNRVLGRRGTIFISSIFCVLTPIGSAVTQNWVQLFVVRLLLGIGMGLKASTIPIFCAENTPAVIRGGLVMSWQLWTAFGIFLGFSANLAVKDAGKISWRLQLGSAFIPAIPLLFGVYFCPESPRWYIRRGEMGKAYRSLCRLRNTPLQAARDLYYIHAQIKIEMDLIGKSNYVTRFIELFTVPRVRRATLASFVVMIAQQMCGINIVAFYSSTVFKNAGANDTQALFASWGFGLVNFAFAFPAIWTIDTYGRRNLLLFTFPQMAWTLLGAAFCFWTPEGTGHLASIAIFIFLFAAFYSPGEGPVPFTYSAEVFPLSHREVGMSWAVATCLGWAAVLSITFPKMLSAMTATGAFGFYAGLNVTAMVMIFLWVPETKQRTLEELDYIFAVPTRVHMKYQVTKALPYWFKRYVFRQNIELAPLYQFDHLAGGNEDVAMSRTQSVVSDHVKS
;
A
#
# COMPACT_ATOMS: atom_id res chain seq x y z
N MET A 1 -25.52 24.16 26.22
CA MET A 1 -26.84 23.53 26.44
C MET A 1 -27.04 22.17 25.76
N VAL A 2 -25.96 21.41 25.49
CA VAL A 2 -26.02 19.95 25.22
C VAL A 2 -25.13 19.19 26.23
N GLN A 3 -24.54 19.91 27.18
CA GLN A 3 -23.58 19.41 28.16
C GLN A 3 -24.18 19.20 29.57
N GLU A 4 -25.45 19.57 29.79
CA GLU A 4 -26.11 19.49 31.10
C GLU A 4 -27.21 18.41 31.18
N ALA A 5 -27.51 17.70 30.08
CA ALA A 5 -28.53 16.66 30.06
C ALA A 5 -28.01 15.25 30.44
N ILE A 6 -26.70 15.07 30.64
CA ILE A 6 -26.08 13.74 30.88
C ILE A 6 -25.78 13.50 32.38
N THR A 7 -25.98 14.50 33.24
CA THR A 7 -25.59 14.43 34.67
C THR A 7 -26.75 14.12 35.64
N GLN A 8 -27.91 13.67 35.15
CA GLN A 8 -29.07 13.31 35.99
C GLN A 8 -29.60 11.88 35.74
N MET A 9 -28.73 10.88 35.79
CA MET A 9 -29.17 9.50 36.09
C MET A 9 -28.29 8.91 37.18
N GLY A 10 -28.68 9.17 38.43
CA GLY A 10 -28.07 8.59 39.62
C GLY A 10 -28.43 7.11 39.75
N LEU A 11 -27.43 6.27 39.98
CA LEU A 11 -27.61 4.92 40.52
C LEU A 11 -27.10 4.92 41.96
N GLY A 12 -28.05 4.79 42.88
CA GLY A 12 -27.84 4.76 44.32
C GLY A 12 -27.18 3.47 44.79
N GLN A 13 -26.28 3.62 45.76
CA GLN A 13 -25.73 2.55 46.58
C GLN A 13 -26.83 1.93 47.45
N ARG A 14 -26.97 0.59 47.42
CA ARG A 14 -27.56 -0.20 48.52
C ARG A 14 -26.80 -1.51 48.70
N SER A 15 -26.43 -1.78 49.94
CA SER A 15 -25.84 -3.01 50.47
C SER A 15 -26.85 -3.67 51.41
N ARG A 16 -27.14 -4.98 51.24
CA ARG A 16 -27.02 -6.06 52.26
C ARG A 16 -27.75 -7.37 51.87
N ASN A 17 -27.04 -8.47 52.10
CA ASN A 17 -27.42 -9.82 52.57
C ASN A 17 -28.36 -10.76 51.76
N ASP A 18 -27.71 -11.75 51.15
CA ASP A 18 -27.65 -13.19 51.49
C ASP A 18 -28.83 -14.18 51.27
N GLN A 19 -28.45 -15.32 50.67
CA GLN A 19 -29.09 -16.64 50.53
C GLN A 19 -30.21 -16.74 49.46
N THR A 20 -30.21 -17.62 48.45
CA THR A 20 -29.82 -19.04 48.37
C THR A 20 -29.54 -19.49 46.92
N GLY A 21 -28.54 -20.36 46.74
CA GLY A 21 -28.56 -21.53 45.82
C GLY A 21 -28.50 -21.31 44.30
N ALA A 22 -27.30 -21.18 43.73
CA ALA A 22 -26.99 -21.67 42.38
C ALA A 22 -25.48 -21.85 42.23
N GLU A 23 -25.10 -22.86 41.46
CA GLU A 23 -23.77 -23.46 41.29
C GLU A 23 -22.61 -22.46 41.13
N LYS A 24 -21.56 -22.65 41.93
CA LYS A 24 -20.27 -21.97 41.74
C LYS A 24 -19.58 -22.55 40.50
N GLY A 25 -19.83 -21.94 39.34
CA GLY A 25 -18.94 -22.05 38.19
C GLY A 25 -17.59 -21.43 38.53
N TYR A 26 -16.52 -22.20 38.36
CA TYR A 26 -15.15 -21.69 38.39
C TYR A 26 -15.03 -20.52 37.40
N PHE A 27 -14.63 -19.35 37.90
CA PHE A 27 -14.17 -18.27 37.03
C PHE A 27 -12.88 -18.71 36.37
N GLU A 28 -13.00 -19.26 35.18
CA GLU A 28 -11.89 -19.36 34.24
C GLU A 28 -11.43 -17.92 33.95
N GLN A 29 -10.14 -17.67 34.15
CA GLN A 29 -9.54 -16.37 33.99
C GLN A 29 -9.68 -15.96 32.51
N ILE A 30 -10.69 -15.14 32.21
CA ILE A 30 -11.04 -14.72 30.85
C ILE A 30 -9.83 -14.00 30.24
N ASP A 31 -9.21 -14.65 29.27
CA ASP A 31 -8.12 -14.08 28.48
C ASP A 31 -8.72 -13.01 27.52
N LEU A 32 -8.77 -11.77 28.00
CA LEU A 32 -9.39 -10.62 27.36
C LEU A 32 -8.85 -10.32 25.95
N GLN A 33 -7.66 -10.84 25.58
CA GLN A 33 -7.10 -10.65 24.24
C GLN A 33 -7.66 -11.63 23.20
N ASN A 34 -8.07 -12.84 23.60
CA ASN A 34 -8.56 -13.86 22.67
C ASN A 34 -9.96 -13.55 22.10
N ASN A 35 -10.76 -12.78 22.82
CA ASN A 35 -12.16 -12.51 22.45
C ASN A 35 -12.36 -11.22 21.62
N VAL A 36 -11.42 -10.27 21.70
CA VAL A 36 -11.51 -9.00 20.97
C VAL A 36 -11.35 -9.22 19.47
N SER A 37 -10.41 -10.07 19.07
CA SER A 37 -10.06 -10.29 17.67
C SER A 37 -11.08 -11.20 16.96
N ALA A 38 -11.60 -12.22 17.65
CA ALA A 38 -12.71 -13.03 17.15
C ALA A 38 -13.98 -12.18 16.92
N ARG A 39 -14.26 -11.25 17.83
CA ARG A 39 -15.29 -10.19 17.64
C ARG A 39 -14.97 -9.25 16.47
N ILE A 40 -13.72 -9.04 16.10
CA ILE A 40 -13.35 -8.24 14.91
C ILE A 40 -13.56 -9.03 13.61
N LYS A 41 -13.29 -10.35 13.61
CA LYS A 41 -13.39 -11.22 12.44
C LYS A 41 -14.82 -11.48 12.02
N ASN A 42 -15.72 -11.67 12.98
CA ASN A 42 -17.15 -11.52 12.76
C ASN A 42 -17.82 -11.02 14.06
N PRO A 43 -18.22 -9.74 14.11
CA PRO A 43 -18.82 -9.17 15.31
C PRO A 43 -20.17 -9.79 15.70
N LEU A 44 -20.77 -10.55 14.78
CA LEU A 44 -22.08 -11.15 14.93
C LEU A 44 -22.01 -12.64 15.28
N ALA A 45 -20.86 -13.31 15.15
CA ALA A 45 -20.76 -14.77 15.29
C ALA A 45 -21.20 -15.29 16.68
N ASN A 46 -20.96 -14.51 17.74
CA ASN A 46 -21.31 -14.89 19.11
C ASN A 46 -22.75 -14.49 19.51
N LEU A 47 -23.52 -13.89 18.60
CA LEU A 47 -24.90 -13.46 18.88
C LEU A 47 -25.88 -14.53 18.41
N THR A 48 -26.89 -14.80 19.24
CA THR A 48 -28.01 -15.69 18.84
C THR A 48 -28.84 -15.05 17.73
N LYS A 49 -29.56 -15.86 16.93
CA LYS A 49 -30.43 -15.39 15.84
C LYS A 49 -31.38 -14.28 16.30
N ASN A 50 -32.02 -14.48 17.45
CA ASN A 50 -32.97 -13.52 18.02
C ASN A 50 -32.29 -12.23 18.50
N GLN A 51 -31.08 -12.31 19.04
CA GLN A 51 -30.30 -11.12 19.41
C GLN A 51 -29.90 -10.31 18.18
N VAL A 52 -29.46 -10.96 17.09
CA VAL A 52 -29.12 -10.25 15.84
C VAL A 52 -30.35 -9.53 15.29
N LEU A 53 -31.50 -10.20 15.20
CA LEU A 53 -32.72 -9.60 14.68
C LEU A 53 -33.17 -8.40 15.51
N ARG A 54 -33.14 -8.51 16.84
CA ARG A 54 -33.45 -7.40 17.75
C ARG A 54 -32.47 -6.23 17.58
N ASN A 55 -31.17 -6.51 17.54
CA ASN A 55 -30.16 -5.46 17.36
C ASN A 55 -30.29 -4.75 16.00
N VAL A 56 -30.77 -5.45 14.98
CA VAL A 56 -31.04 -4.88 13.65
C VAL A 56 -32.29 -3.99 13.67
N GLU A 57 -33.33 -4.38 14.39
CA GLU A 57 -34.53 -3.55 14.60
C GLU A 57 -34.16 -2.26 15.34
N GLU A 58 -33.46 -2.38 16.47
CA GLU A 58 -32.96 -1.23 17.24
C GLU A 58 -32.08 -0.32 16.37
N PHE A 59 -31.20 -0.90 15.54
CA PHE A 59 -30.38 -0.15 14.58
C PHE A 59 -31.23 0.58 13.51
N ALA A 60 -32.24 -0.08 12.96
CA ALA A 60 -33.08 0.52 11.92
C ALA A 60 -33.91 1.69 12.47
N GLU A 61 -34.37 1.58 13.71
CA GLU A 61 -35.05 2.66 14.44
C GLU A 61 -34.10 3.79 14.79
N GLU A 62 -32.94 3.50 15.38
CA GLU A 62 -31.94 4.50 15.79
C GLU A 62 -31.50 5.40 14.62
N TYR A 63 -31.27 4.81 13.45
CA TYR A 63 -30.76 5.52 12.27
C TYR A 63 -31.83 5.88 11.23
N ASN A 64 -33.13 5.68 11.53
CA ASN A 64 -34.25 5.93 10.62
C ASN A 64 -34.09 5.27 9.22
N VAL A 65 -33.71 3.99 9.21
CA VAL A 65 -33.57 3.15 7.99
C VAL A 65 -34.55 1.97 8.01
N THR A 66 -35.75 2.20 8.53
CA THR A 66 -36.82 1.20 8.63
C THR A 66 -37.37 0.77 7.27
N ASP A 67 -37.16 1.57 6.23
CA ASP A 67 -37.52 1.28 4.84
C ASP A 67 -36.80 0.05 4.26
N ILE A 68 -35.61 -0.27 4.79
CA ILE A 68 -34.78 -1.40 4.37
C ILE A 68 -34.66 -2.49 5.45
N LEU A 69 -35.54 -2.45 6.46
CA LEU A 69 -35.52 -3.40 7.58
C LEU A 69 -35.62 -4.87 7.14
N PRO A 70 -36.45 -5.26 6.16
CA PRO A 70 -36.52 -6.65 5.70
C PRO A 70 -35.18 -7.16 5.17
N GLU A 71 -34.53 -6.36 4.32
CA GLU A 71 -33.22 -6.67 3.72
C GLU A 71 -32.11 -6.65 4.77
N LEU A 72 -32.18 -5.74 5.75
CA LEU A 72 -31.24 -5.67 6.87
C LEU A 72 -31.31 -6.92 7.74
N LYS A 73 -32.53 -7.42 8.07
CA LYS A 73 -32.71 -8.64 8.87
C LYS A 73 -32.08 -9.84 8.18
N LYS A 74 -32.45 -10.08 6.90
CA LYS A 74 -31.86 -11.16 6.10
C LYS A 74 -30.35 -11.01 5.96
N GLY A 75 -29.89 -9.80 5.63
CA GLY A 75 -28.47 -9.49 5.44
C GLY A 75 -27.65 -9.71 6.70
N ALA A 76 -28.14 -9.31 7.87
CA ALA A 76 -27.46 -9.51 9.14
C ALA A 76 -27.35 -11.00 9.53
N LEU A 77 -28.37 -11.80 9.22
CA LEU A 77 -28.31 -13.26 9.39
C LEU A 77 -27.25 -13.90 8.49
N VAL A 78 -27.17 -13.47 7.23
CA VAL A 78 -26.11 -13.90 6.30
C VAL A 78 -24.71 -13.44 6.77
N ALA A 79 -24.61 -12.24 7.33
CA ALA A 79 -23.35 -11.72 7.87
C ALA A 79 -22.89 -12.48 9.12
N ARG A 80 -23.83 -13.00 9.93
CA ARG A 80 -23.53 -13.80 11.12
C ARG A 80 -22.88 -15.13 10.76
N ASP A 81 -23.44 -15.86 9.79
CA ASP A 81 -22.92 -17.17 9.39
C ASP A 81 -22.63 -17.21 7.87
N PRO A 82 -21.49 -16.63 7.41
CA PRO A 82 -21.19 -16.50 5.98
C PRO A 82 -20.95 -17.81 5.23
N THR A 83 -20.66 -18.90 5.95
CA THR A 83 -20.44 -20.25 5.38
C THR A 83 -21.72 -21.07 5.30
N GLU A 84 -22.71 -20.76 6.15
CA GLU A 84 -23.99 -21.47 6.24
C GLU A 84 -25.16 -20.59 5.79
N PHE A 85 -24.92 -19.63 4.90
CA PHE A 85 -25.97 -18.71 4.43
C PHE A 85 -27.17 -19.44 3.79
N GLU A 86 -26.98 -20.67 3.32
CA GLU A 86 -28.04 -21.52 2.77
C GLU A 86 -29.07 -22.01 3.81
N THR A 87 -28.72 -22.02 5.10
CA THR A 87 -29.62 -22.44 6.18
C THR A 87 -30.57 -21.32 6.63
N VAL A 88 -30.40 -20.10 6.11
CA VAL A 88 -31.25 -18.95 6.41
C VAL A 88 -32.58 -19.10 5.66
N ALA A 89 -33.58 -19.68 6.32
CA ALA A 89 -34.91 -19.99 5.77
C ALA A 89 -35.70 -18.78 5.19
N GLU A 90 -35.25 -17.55 5.45
CA GLU A 90 -35.91 -16.30 5.02
C GLU A 90 -35.39 -15.77 3.66
N LEU A 91 -34.41 -16.44 3.04
CA LEU A 91 -33.86 -16.06 1.74
C LEU A 91 -34.69 -16.62 0.58
N THR A 92 -34.87 -15.80 -0.45
CA THR A 92 -35.47 -16.22 -1.72
C THR A 92 -34.43 -16.87 -2.63
N GLU A 93 -34.84 -17.75 -3.55
CA GLU A 93 -33.94 -18.38 -4.54
C GLU A 93 -33.04 -17.40 -5.34
N PRO A 94 -33.53 -16.24 -5.83
CA PRO A 94 -32.65 -15.25 -6.48
C PRO A 94 -31.61 -14.65 -5.51
N GLU A 95 -31.94 -14.49 -4.22
CA GLU A 95 -31.00 -14.02 -3.20
C GLU A 95 -29.92 -15.08 -2.91
N LEU A 96 -30.30 -16.34 -2.79
CA LEU A 96 -29.38 -17.48 -2.63
C LEU A 96 -28.45 -17.61 -3.83
N THR A 97 -28.99 -17.51 -5.05
CA THR A 97 -28.21 -17.56 -6.28
C THR A 97 -27.20 -16.41 -6.34
N ALA A 98 -27.60 -15.20 -5.93
CA ALA A 98 -26.69 -14.04 -5.89
C ALA A 98 -25.54 -14.22 -4.88
N LEU A 99 -25.79 -14.86 -3.74
CA LEU A 99 -24.76 -15.17 -2.74
C LEU A 99 -23.82 -16.29 -3.23
N ARG A 100 -24.35 -17.33 -3.89
CA ARG A 100 -23.54 -18.38 -4.54
C ARG A 100 -22.64 -17.79 -5.63
N ASP A 101 -23.19 -16.90 -6.45
CA ASP A 101 -22.45 -16.20 -7.51
C ASP A 101 -21.30 -15.34 -6.96
N GLU A 102 -21.43 -14.79 -5.75
CA GLU A 102 -20.35 -14.03 -5.10
C GLU A 102 -19.11 -14.90 -4.84
N GLY A 103 -19.32 -16.15 -4.43
CA GLY A 103 -18.25 -17.13 -4.20
C GLY A 103 -17.69 -17.72 -5.50
N LEU A 104 -18.57 -18.16 -6.40
CA LEU A 104 -18.18 -18.81 -7.66
C LEU A 104 -17.56 -17.82 -8.67
N HIS A 105 -18.11 -16.62 -8.76
CA HIS A 105 -17.75 -15.59 -9.73
C HIS A 105 -17.22 -14.33 -9.04
N LYS A 106 -16.14 -14.45 -8.26
CA LYS A 106 -15.54 -13.34 -7.49
C LYS A 106 -15.26 -12.04 -8.27
N TRP A 107 -15.03 -12.13 -9.58
CA TRP A 107 -14.79 -10.98 -10.47
C TRP A 107 -16.06 -10.37 -11.09
N ARG A 108 -17.24 -10.94 -10.88
CA ARG A 108 -18.49 -10.39 -11.39
C ARG A 108 -18.98 -9.27 -10.48
N GLN A 109 -18.51 -8.05 -10.75
CA GLN A 109 -18.78 -6.86 -9.93
C GLN A 109 -19.51 -5.75 -10.71
N PRO A 110 -20.21 -4.82 -10.03
CA PRO A 110 -20.89 -3.71 -10.68
C PRO A 110 -19.95 -2.81 -11.48
N ARG A 111 -20.46 -2.22 -12.57
CA ARG A 111 -19.69 -1.29 -13.43
C ARG A 111 -19.14 -0.09 -12.65
N SER A 112 -19.88 0.39 -11.66
CA SER A 112 -19.50 1.47 -10.74
C SER A 112 -18.29 1.12 -9.87
N LEU A 113 -18.16 -0.15 -9.43
CA LEU A 113 -16.96 -0.59 -8.70
C LEU A 113 -15.75 -0.60 -9.63
N TYR A 114 -15.89 -1.16 -10.82
CA TYR A 114 -14.82 -1.16 -11.84
C TYR A 114 -14.40 0.24 -12.24
N PHE A 115 -15.36 1.15 -12.46
CA PHE A 115 -15.09 2.56 -12.73
C PHE A 115 -14.29 3.20 -11.59
N THR A 116 -14.68 2.94 -10.34
CA THR A 116 -13.97 3.45 -9.16
C THR A 116 -12.54 2.93 -9.07
N ILE A 117 -12.32 1.65 -9.36
CA ILE A 117 -10.99 1.03 -9.39
C ILE A 117 -10.13 1.62 -10.51
N ILE A 118 -10.66 1.76 -11.73
CA ILE A 118 -9.95 2.35 -12.87
C ILE A 118 -9.57 3.80 -12.55
N LEU A 119 -10.47 4.55 -11.91
CA LEU A 119 -10.17 5.91 -11.49
C LEU A 119 -9.05 5.96 -10.43
N CYS A 120 -9.13 5.11 -9.41
CA CYS A 120 -8.07 4.97 -8.40
C CYS A 120 -6.71 4.64 -9.05
N SER A 121 -6.75 3.78 -10.05
CA SER A 121 -5.61 3.35 -10.85
C SER A 121 -4.98 4.51 -11.65
N ILE A 122 -5.80 5.36 -12.25
CA ILE A 122 -5.32 6.59 -12.91
C ILE A 122 -4.57 7.48 -11.91
N GLY A 123 -5.04 7.59 -10.66
CA GLY A 123 -4.34 8.33 -9.62
C GLY A 123 -2.92 7.82 -9.32
N ALA A 124 -2.73 6.50 -9.37
CA ALA A 124 -1.42 5.86 -9.27
C ALA A 124 -0.55 6.15 -10.51
N ALA A 125 -1.15 6.10 -11.72
CA ALA A 125 -0.47 6.39 -12.97
C ALA A 125 0.02 7.85 -13.04
N VAL A 126 -0.75 8.82 -12.55
CA VAL A 126 -0.31 10.23 -12.44
C VAL A 126 0.99 10.32 -11.64
N GLN A 127 1.14 9.54 -10.55
CA GLN A 127 2.36 9.58 -9.73
C GLN A 127 3.59 9.07 -10.50
N GLY A 128 3.44 7.97 -11.25
CA GLY A 128 4.53 7.45 -12.09
C GLY A 128 4.90 8.37 -13.27
N TRP A 129 3.91 9.08 -13.82
CA TRP A 129 4.14 10.03 -14.90
C TRP A 129 4.89 11.27 -14.42
N ASP A 130 4.49 11.87 -13.29
CA ASP A 130 5.21 13.01 -12.69
C ASP A 130 6.69 12.69 -12.43
N GLN A 131 6.96 11.44 -12.02
CA GLN A 131 8.30 10.97 -11.75
C GLN A 131 9.20 11.06 -12.99
N THR A 132 8.70 10.53 -14.09
CA THR A 132 9.45 10.43 -15.35
C THR A 132 9.46 11.74 -16.13
N GLY A 133 8.44 12.60 -16.01
CA GLY A 133 8.46 13.93 -16.62
C GLY A 133 9.66 14.77 -16.16
N SER A 134 10.07 14.60 -14.89
CA SER A 134 11.26 15.24 -14.34
C SER A 134 12.57 14.68 -14.93
N ASN A 135 12.59 13.40 -15.30
CA ASN A 135 13.76 12.73 -15.87
C ASN A 135 14.17 13.28 -17.24
N GLY A 136 13.21 13.46 -18.15
CA GLY A 136 13.49 14.11 -19.44
C GLY A 136 13.91 15.57 -19.26
N ALA A 137 13.21 16.28 -18.36
CA ALA A 137 13.44 17.70 -18.15
C ALA A 137 14.85 17.99 -17.61
N ASN A 138 15.41 17.10 -16.77
CA ASN A 138 16.76 17.21 -16.21
C ASN A 138 17.85 17.42 -17.27
N LEU A 139 17.64 16.96 -18.51
CA LEU A 139 18.62 17.11 -19.59
C LEU A 139 18.77 18.55 -20.09
N SER A 140 17.76 19.41 -19.89
CA SER A 140 17.73 20.74 -20.54
C SER A 140 17.24 21.89 -19.66
N PHE A 141 16.43 21.64 -18.62
CA PHE A 141 15.97 22.73 -17.74
C PHE A 141 17.11 23.42 -16.96
N PRO A 142 18.18 22.73 -16.50
CA PRO A 142 19.23 23.41 -15.75
C PRO A 142 19.95 24.47 -16.58
N ASP A 143 20.20 24.16 -17.86
CA ASP A 143 20.76 25.10 -18.83
C ASP A 143 19.79 26.26 -19.11
N ALA A 144 18.48 26.00 -19.20
CA ALA A 144 17.46 27.02 -19.45
C ALA A 144 17.34 28.07 -18.33
N PHE A 145 17.63 27.70 -17.08
CA PHE A 145 17.60 28.63 -15.93
C PHE A 145 18.98 29.17 -15.52
N GLY A 146 20.03 28.90 -16.32
CA GLY A 146 21.39 29.34 -15.99
C GLY A 146 22.01 28.65 -14.77
N ILE A 147 21.49 27.50 -14.38
CA ILE A 147 21.97 26.66 -13.26
C ILE A 147 22.62 25.38 -13.81
N SER A 148 23.43 25.53 -14.86
CA SER A 148 24.09 24.40 -15.50
C SER A 148 24.98 23.64 -14.50
N GLU A 149 24.88 22.31 -14.56
CA GLU A 149 25.69 21.39 -13.75
C GLU A 149 27.10 21.20 -14.34
N ASP A 150 27.34 21.68 -15.55
CA ASP A 150 28.60 21.54 -16.26
C ASP A 150 29.66 22.54 -15.74
N PRO A 151 30.80 22.07 -15.21
CA PRO A 151 31.90 22.93 -14.77
C PRO A 151 32.44 23.85 -15.85
N GLN A 152 32.30 23.50 -17.14
CA GLN A 152 32.74 24.33 -18.26
C GLN A 152 31.79 25.51 -18.50
N LYS A 153 30.50 25.34 -18.17
CA LYS A 153 29.46 26.36 -18.38
C LYS A 153 29.20 27.23 -17.16
N SER A 154 29.52 26.75 -15.95
CA SER A 154 29.27 27.49 -14.71
C SER A 154 30.37 27.29 -13.67
N SER A 155 30.91 28.41 -13.15
CA SER A 155 31.85 28.40 -12.02
C SER A 155 31.24 27.87 -10.71
N GLN A 156 29.91 27.77 -10.63
CA GLN A 156 29.16 27.30 -9.47
C GLN A 156 28.51 25.92 -9.69
N ALA A 157 28.99 25.14 -10.66
CA ALA A 157 28.48 23.81 -11.00
C ALA A 157 28.26 22.90 -9.78
N GLY A 158 29.18 22.91 -8.81
CA GLY A 158 29.07 22.12 -7.58
C GLY A 158 27.86 22.50 -6.70
N ARG A 159 27.47 23.78 -6.66
CA ARG A 159 26.26 24.26 -5.98
C ARG A 159 25.01 23.94 -6.80
N ASN A 160 25.11 24.08 -8.12
CA ASN A 160 23.99 23.85 -9.03
C ASN A 160 23.52 22.38 -8.99
N LEU A 161 24.43 21.41 -8.82
CA LEU A 161 24.09 19.99 -8.60
C LEU A 161 23.14 19.79 -7.41
N TRP A 162 23.43 20.42 -6.27
CA TRP A 162 22.54 20.36 -5.09
C TRP A 162 21.20 21.05 -5.36
N LEU A 163 21.22 22.16 -6.10
CA LEU A 163 20.03 22.93 -6.42
C LEU A 163 19.07 22.14 -7.32
N VAL A 164 19.58 21.46 -8.35
CA VAL A 164 18.79 20.57 -9.21
C VAL A 164 18.25 19.38 -8.41
N GLY A 165 19.07 18.78 -7.55
CA GLY A 165 18.63 17.73 -6.62
C GLY A 165 17.45 18.18 -5.73
N VAL A 166 17.53 19.39 -5.17
CA VAL A 166 16.46 19.98 -4.34
C VAL A 166 15.20 20.27 -5.13
N ILE A 167 15.31 20.78 -6.38
CA ILE A 167 14.15 21.00 -7.26
C ILE A 167 13.43 19.69 -7.56
N ASN A 168 14.18 18.64 -7.87
CA ASN A 168 13.59 17.32 -8.13
C ASN A 168 12.99 16.69 -6.88
N ALA A 169 13.61 16.90 -5.72
CA ALA A 169 13.14 16.41 -4.43
C ALA A 169 11.91 17.17 -3.88
N ALA A 170 11.62 18.38 -4.37
CA ALA A 170 10.55 19.23 -3.84
C ALA A 170 9.18 18.52 -3.68
N PRO A 171 8.66 17.77 -4.67
CA PRO A 171 7.40 17.06 -4.50
C PRO A 171 7.45 16.02 -3.37
N TYR A 172 8.58 15.35 -3.18
CA TYR A 172 8.78 14.34 -2.13
C TYR A 172 8.87 14.96 -0.75
N ILE A 173 9.59 16.09 -0.62
CA ILE A 173 9.69 16.84 0.63
C ILE A 173 8.29 17.28 1.08
N ALA A 174 7.54 17.93 0.18
CA ALA A 174 6.19 18.39 0.50
C ALA A 174 5.21 17.23 0.77
N SER A 175 5.34 16.11 0.05
CA SER A 175 4.52 14.91 0.32
C SER A 175 4.81 14.34 1.71
N ALA A 176 6.08 14.16 2.07
CA ALA A 176 6.50 13.54 3.32
C ALA A 176 6.26 14.43 4.54
N CYS A 177 6.46 15.75 4.41
CA CYS A 177 6.31 16.69 5.53
C CYS A 177 4.87 17.16 5.73
N LEU A 178 4.07 17.26 4.67
CA LEU A 178 2.73 17.84 4.72
C LEU A 178 1.68 16.91 4.10
N GLY A 179 1.83 16.54 2.82
CA GLY A 179 0.78 15.86 2.05
C GLY A 179 0.23 14.58 2.68
N CYS A 180 1.11 13.71 3.19
CA CYS A 180 0.72 12.45 3.84
C CYS A 180 0.04 12.63 5.21
N TRP A 181 0.27 13.76 5.89
CA TRP A 181 -0.31 14.06 7.20
C TRP A 181 -1.63 14.82 7.07
N LEU A 182 -1.77 15.64 6.03
CA LEU A 182 -3.01 16.34 5.67
C LEU A 182 -4.11 15.37 5.20
N SER A 183 -3.78 14.13 4.82
CA SER A 183 -4.78 13.20 4.28
C SER A 183 -5.85 12.83 5.30
N ASP A 184 -5.51 12.64 6.57
CA ASP A 184 -6.49 12.28 7.60
C ASP A 184 -7.52 13.40 7.86
N PRO A 185 -7.13 14.65 8.20
CA PRO A 185 -8.10 15.72 8.42
C PRO A 185 -8.93 16.01 7.17
N CYS A 186 -8.32 16.02 5.98
CA CYS A 186 -9.06 16.18 4.72
C CYS A 186 -10.08 15.06 4.53
N ASN A 187 -9.70 13.79 4.75
CA ASN A 187 -10.60 12.66 4.60
C ASN A 187 -11.75 12.67 5.62
N ARG A 188 -11.51 13.15 6.83
CA ARG A 188 -12.56 13.28 7.86
C ARG A 188 -13.59 14.33 7.46
N VAL A 189 -13.15 15.51 7.02
CA VAL A 189 -14.03 16.66 6.73
C VAL A 189 -14.72 16.53 5.36
N LEU A 190 -13.96 16.18 4.32
CA LEU A 190 -14.40 16.24 2.93
C LEU A 190 -14.82 14.88 2.35
N GLY A 191 -14.58 13.79 3.08
CA GLY A 191 -14.70 12.44 2.56
C GLY A 191 -13.51 12.02 1.70
N ARG A 192 -13.52 10.77 1.23
CA ARG A 192 -12.45 10.23 0.40
C ARG A 192 -12.50 10.83 -1.00
N ARG A 193 -13.71 10.93 -1.56
CA ARG A 193 -13.95 11.52 -2.88
C ARG A 193 -13.54 12.99 -2.92
N GLY A 194 -13.91 13.77 -1.90
CA GLY A 194 -13.56 15.18 -1.80
C GLY A 194 -12.05 15.41 -1.68
N THR A 195 -11.36 14.56 -0.92
CA THR A 195 -9.90 14.63 -0.78
C THR A 195 -9.19 14.29 -2.09
N ILE A 196 -9.64 13.26 -2.82
CA ILE A 196 -9.11 12.93 -4.15
C ILE A 196 -9.33 14.09 -5.13
N PHE A 197 -10.50 14.73 -5.11
CA PHE A 197 -10.78 15.90 -5.95
C PHE A 197 -9.78 17.04 -5.71
N ILE A 198 -9.59 17.46 -4.45
CA ILE A 198 -8.62 18.51 -4.10
C ILE A 198 -7.20 18.12 -4.53
N SER A 199 -6.79 16.88 -4.25
CA SER A 199 -5.47 16.41 -4.66
C SER A 199 -5.26 16.42 -6.18
N SER A 200 -6.33 16.17 -6.95
CA SER A 200 -6.31 16.18 -8.41
C SER A 200 -6.17 17.60 -8.96
N ILE A 201 -6.75 18.61 -8.29
CA ILE A 201 -6.55 20.02 -8.65
C ILE A 201 -5.06 20.37 -8.58
N PHE A 202 -4.38 19.99 -7.50
CA PHE A 202 -2.93 20.18 -7.39
C PHE A 202 -2.20 19.44 -8.52
N CYS A 203 -2.56 18.18 -8.81
CA CYS A 203 -1.93 17.39 -9.88
C CYS A 203 -2.23 17.90 -11.30
N VAL A 204 -3.22 18.76 -11.52
CA VAL A 204 -3.49 19.40 -12.82
C VAL A 204 -2.80 20.76 -12.91
N LEU A 205 -2.98 21.61 -11.90
CA LEU A 205 -2.48 22.99 -11.93
C LEU A 205 -0.96 23.07 -11.81
N THR A 206 -0.33 22.14 -11.07
CA THR A 206 1.11 22.24 -10.80
C THR A 206 2.00 21.73 -11.95
N PRO A 207 1.66 20.71 -12.75
CA PRO A 207 2.39 20.43 -13.99
C PRO A 207 2.27 21.58 -15.01
N ILE A 208 1.07 22.16 -15.16
CA ILE A 208 0.84 23.35 -16.00
C ILE A 208 1.69 24.52 -15.48
N GLY A 209 1.67 24.76 -14.17
CA GLY A 209 2.49 25.75 -13.49
C GLY A 209 3.99 25.53 -13.75
N SER A 210 4.45 24.28 -13.68
CA SER A 210 5.84 23.90 -13.92
C SER A 210 6.28 24.26 -15.34
N ALA A 211 5.40 24.03 -16.32
CA ALA A 211 5.64 24.37 -17.72
C ALA A 211 5.75 25.88 -17.98
N VAL A 212 5.11 26.74 -17.19
CA VAL A 212 5.12 28.22 -17.38
C VAL A 212 6.16 28.96 -16.54
N THR A 213 6.89 28.27 -15.67
CA THR A 213 7.90 28.89 -14.78
C THR A 213 9.03 29.58 -15.54
N GLN A 214 9.53 30.69 -15.01
CA GLN A 214 10.62 31.48 -15.62
C GLN A 214 11.92 31.41 -14.81
N ASN A 215 11.82 31.12 -13.51
CA ASN A 215 12.95 31.01 -12.60
C ASN A 215 12.91 29.68 -11.84
N TRP A 216 14.08 29.18 -11.43
CA TRP A 216 14.19 27.93 -10.67
C TRP A 216 13.41 27.96 -9.33
N VAL A 217 13.29 29.13 -8.68
CA VAL A 217 12.52 29.29 -7.43
C VAL A 217 11.03 29.07 -7.68
N GLN A 218 10.50 29.59 -8.79
CA GLN A 218 9.10 29.36 -9.16
C GLN A 218 8.87 27.87 -9.43
N LEU A 219 9.79 27.21 -10.12
CA LEU A 219 9.70 25.77 -10.37
C LEU A 219 9.73 24.98 -9.05
N PHE A 220 10.61 25.34 -8.12
CA PHE A 220 10.67 24.73 -6.80
C PHE A 220 9.35 24.87 -6.02
N VAL A 221 8.77 26.07 -5.95
CA VAL A 221 7.50 26.32 -5.24
C VAL A 221 6.34 25.55 -5.87
N VAL A 222 6.22 25.56 -7.20
CA VAL A 222 5.16 24.82 -7.89
C VAL A 222 5.30 23.31 -7.65
N ARG A 223 6.53 22.79 -7.63
CA ARG A 223 6.80 21.38 -7.32
C ARG A 223 6.54 21.02 -5.86
N LEU A 224 6.72 21.94 -4.91
CA LEU A 224 6.26 21.73 -3.53
C LEU A 224 4.73 21.59 -3.48
N LEU A 225 4.00 22.43 -4.21
CA LEU A 225 2.54 22.33 -4.28
C LEU A 225 2.08 21.01 -4.91
N LEU A 226 2.80 20.52 -5.93
CA LEU A 226 2.56 19.20 -6.52
C LEU A 226 2.67 18.10 -5.46
N GLY A 227 3.69 18.17 -4.61
CA GLY A 227 3.92 17.24 -3.52
C GLY A 227 2.78 17.15 -2.50
N ILE A 228 2.11 18.26 -2.18
CA ILE A 228 0.94 18.23 -1.30
C ILE A 228 -0.17 17.38 -1.94
N GLY A 229 -0.45 17.58 -3.23
CA GLY A 229 -1.40 16.76 -3.97
C GLY A 229 -0.99 15.29 -4.06
N MET A 230 0.28 15.02 -4.36
CA MET A 230 0.83 13.67 -4.45
C MET A 230 0.72 12.90 -3.13
N GLY A 231 1.08 13.53 -2.00
CA GLY A 231 0.99 12.89 -0.68
C GLY A 231 -0.46 12.62 -0.24
N LEU A 232 -1.37 13.58 -0.49
CA LEU A 232 -2.79 13.45 -0.20
C LEU A 232 -3.42 12.26 -0.94
N LYS A 233 -3.16 12.16 -2.26
CA LYS A 233 -3.70 11.07 -3.08
C LYS A 233 -3.07 9.72 -2.74
N ALA A 234 -1.75 9.66 -2.51
CA ALA A 234 -1.03 8.41 -2.24
C ALA A 234 -1.49 7.75 -0.94
N SER A 235 -1.93 8.55 0.02
CA SER A 235 -2.45 8.06 1.30
C SER A 235 -3.95 7.74 1.23
N THR A 236 -4.72 8.43 0.39
CA THR A 236 -6.18 8.34 0.35
C THR A 236 -6.70 7.27 -0.62
N ILE A 237 -6.12 7.16 -1.82
CA ILE A 237 -6.65 6.29 -2.88
C ILE A 237 -6.57 4.80 -2.52
N PRO A 238 -5.45 4.27 -1.96
CA PRO A 238 -5.41 2.85 -1.56
C PRO A 238 -6.47 2.52 -0.50
N ILE A 239 -6.71 3.44 0.44
CA ILE A 239 -7.76 3.30 1.46
C ILE A 239 -9.14 3.33 0.81
N PHE A 240 -9.39 4.29 -0.08
CA PHE A 240 -10.67 4.39 -0.79
C PHE A 240 -10.97 3.13 -1.63
N CYS A 241 -9.96 2.59 -2.31
CA CYS A 241 -10.08 1.33 -3.04
C CYS A 241 -10.38 0.17 -2.08
N ALA A 242 -9.65 0.06 -0.96
CA ALA A 242 -9.85 -0.99 0.02
C ALA A 242 -11.23 -0.94 0.72
N GLU A 243 -11.76 0.26 0.97
CA GLU A 243 -13.07 0.47 1.61
C GLU A 243 -14.25 0.13 0.69
N ASN A 244 -14.12 0.39 -0.61
CA ASN A 244 -15.18 0.09 -1.59
C ASN A 244 -15.16 -1.38 -2.07
N THR A 245 -14.00 -2.02 -2.01
CA THR A 245 -13.77 -3.35 -2.58
C THR A 245 -14.18 -4.48 -1.63
N PRO A 246 -14.93 -5.51 -2.11
CA PRO A 246 -15.22 -6.72 -1.35
C PRO A 246 -13.96 -7.41 -0.84
N ALA A 247 -14.03 -8.04 0.34
CA ALA A 247 -12.87 -8.64 0.99
C ALA A 247 -12.14 -9.67 0.11
N VAL A 248 -12.88 -10.46 -0.68
CA VAL A 248 -12.36 -11.55 -1.52
C VAL A 248 -11.39 -11.08 -2.61
N ILE A 249 -11.62 -9.90 -3.21
CA ILE A 249 -10.82 -9.37 -4.32
C ILE A 249 -9.97 -8.16 -3.91
N ARG A 250 -10.04 -7.75 -2.64
CA ARG A 250 -9.37 -6.55 -2.10
C ARG A 250 -7.87 -6.58 -2.30
N GLY A 251 -7.21 -7.71 -2.01
CA GLY A 251 -5.77 -7.86 -2.15
C GLY A 251 -5.29 -7.56 -3.56
N GLY A 252 -5.84 -8.26 -4.56
CA GLY A 252 -5.47 -8.07 -5.97
C GLY A 252 -5.75 -6.65 -6.51
N LEU A 253 -6.79 -5.99 -6.00
CA LEU A 253 -7.11 -4.62 -6.41
C LEU A 253 -6.25 -3.57 -5.73
N VAL A 254 -5.88 -3.75 -4.46
CA VAL A 254 -4.89 -2.88 -3.81
C VAL A 254 -3.52 -3.04 -4.47
N MET A 255 -3.16 -4.26 -4.90
CA MET A 255 -1.95 -4.55 -5.67
C MET A 255 -1.90 -3.86 -7.04
N SER A 256 -3.07 -3.58 -7.64
CA SER A 256 -3.14 -2.88 -8.92
C SER A 256 -2.50 -1.48 -8.86
N TRP A 257 -2.45 -0.85 -7.68
CA TRP A 257 -1.81 0.45 -7.48
C TRP A 257 -0.41 0.51 -8.11
N GLN A 258 0.44 -0.46 -7.77
CA GLN A 258 1.82 -0.47 -8.28
C GLN A 258 1.90 -0.73 -9.78
N LEU A 259 1.05 -1.64 -10.30
CA LEU A 259 0.98 -1.90 -11.74
C LEU A 259 0.69 -0.60 -12.51
N TRP A 260 -0.25 0.20 -12.01
CA TRP A 260 -0.63 1.45 -12.63
C TRP A 260 0.41 2.56 -12.41
N THR A 261 1.14 2.57 -11.29
CA THR A 261 2.32 3.42 -11.14
C THR A 261 3.39 3.09 -12.19
N ALA A 262 3.68 1.80 -12.42
CA ALA A 262 4.62 1.37 -13.45
C ALA A 262 4.13 1.73 -14.87
N PHE A 263 2.82 1.60 -15.13
CA PHE A 263 2.21 2.08 -16.36
C PHE A 263 2.38 3.59 -16.55
N GLY A 264 2.19 4.37 -15.48
CA GLY A 264 2.43 5.82 -15.48
C GLY A 264 3.88 6.18 -15.80
N ILE A 265 4.85 5.45 -15.25
CA ILE A 265 6.29 5.59 -15.57
C ILE A 265 6.52 5.34 -17.06
N PHE A 266 5.97 4.26 -17.62
CA PHE A 266 6.09 3.94 -19.03
C PHE A 266 5.48 5.02 -19.94
N LEU A 267 4.28 5.50 -19.62
CA LEU A 267 3.63 6.56 -20.39
C LEU A 267 4.36 7.90 -20.28
N GLY A 268 4.91 8.24 -19.11
CA GLY A 268 5.68 9.47 -18.96
C GLY A 268 7.01 9.46 -19.70
N PHE A 269 7.71 8.31 -19.76
CA PHE A 269 8.85 8.17 -20.69
C PHE A 269 8.43 8.28 -22.16
N SER A 270 7.26 7.75 -22.51
CA SER A 270 6.70 7.89 -23.87
C SER A 270 6.39 9.35 -24.20
N ALA A 271 5.85 10.11 -23.24
CA ALA A 271 5.60 11.54 -23.37
C ALA A 271 6.90 12.32 -23.54
N ASN A 272 7.96 11.99 -22.80
CA ASN A 272 9.27 12.62 -22.94
C ASN A 272 9.86 12.41 -24.34
N LEU A 273 9.70 11.21 -24.92
CA LEU A 273 10.12 10.93 -26.29
C LEU A 273 9.28 11.68 -27.33
N ALA A 274 7.97 11.80 -27.12
CA ALA A 274 7.07 12.48 -28.04
C ALA A 274 7.38 13.98 -28.16
N VAL A 275 7.85 14.63 -27.08
CA VAL A 275 8.12 16.07 -27.05
C VAL A 275 9.62 16.42 -27.13
N LYS A 276 10.49 15.43 -27.36
CA LYS A 276 11.96 15.63 -27.37
C LYS A 276 12.41 16.63 -28.45
N ASP A 277 11.76 16.62 -29.62
CA ASP A 277 12.13 17.44 -30.79
C ASP A 277 11.43 18.81 -30.80
N ALA A 278 10.74 19.19 -29.71
CA ALA A 278 10.05 20.46 -29.58
C ALA A 278 10.98 21.67 -29.36
N GLY A 279 12.31 21.49 -29.46
CA GLY A 279 13.31 22.55 -29.27
C GLY A 279 13.35 23.07 -27.83
N LYS A 280 13.54 24.40 -27.66
CA LYS A 280 13.74 25.05 -26.34
C LYS A 280 12.57 24.89 -25.36
N ILE A 281 11.40 24.47 -25.84
CA ILE A 281 10.21 24.27 -25.02
C ILE A 281 10.07 22.83 -24.50
N SER A 282 10.97 21.91 -24.90
CA SER A 282 10.86 20.47 -24.59
C SER A 282 10.74 20.19 -23.09
N TRP A 283 11.61 20.74 -22.23
CA TRP A 283 11.52 20.52 -20.77
C TRP A 283 10.21 21.03 -20.16
N ARG A 284 9.64 22.11 -20.70
CA ARG A 284 8.34 22.64 -20.25
C ARG A 284 7.22 21.66 -20.57
N LEU A 285 7.25 21.07 -21.77
CA LEU A 285 6.27 20.06 -22.19
C LEU A 285 6.45 18.74 -21.44
N GLN A 286 7.69 18.34 -21.14
CA GLN A 286 7.99 17.12 -20.36
C GLN A 286 7.40 17.20 -18.96
N LEU A 287 7.67 18.30 -18.24
CA LEU A 287 7.07 18.55 -16.92
C LEU A 287 5.55 18.77 -17.00
N GLY A 288 5.08 19.47 -18.04
CA GLY A 288 3.65 19.74 -18.23
C GLY A 288 2.83 18.48 -18.50
N SER A 289 3.36 17.53 -19.26
CA SER A 289 2.60 16.37 -19.77
C SER A 289 1.87 15.54 -18.70
N ALA A 290 2.34 15.58 -17.45
CA ALA A 290 1.74 14.84 -16.35
C ALA A 290 0.32 15.32 -15.95
N PHE A 291 -0.13 16.50 -16.40
CA PHE A 291 -1.53 16.91 -16.19
C PHE A 291 -2.53 16.04 -16.97
N ILE A 292 -2.09 15.40 -18.07
CA ILE A 292 -2.96 14.63 -18.99
C ILE A 292 -3.72 13.52 -18.25
N PRO A 293 -3.06 12.59 -17.53
CA PRO A 293 -3.78 11.59 -16.74
C PRO A 293 -4.52 12.17 -15.52
N ALA A 294 -4.16 13.37 -15.06
CA ALA A 294 -4.82 14.01 -13.92
C ALA A 294 -6.20 14.61 -14.26
N ILE A 295 -6.45 14.95 -15.54
CA ILE A 295 -7.76 15.45 -16.00
C ILE A 295 -8.86 14.40 -15.85
N PRO A 296 -8.73 13.17 -16.38
CA PRO A 296 -9.72 12.12 -16.16
C PRO A 296 -9.94 11.82 -14.67
N LEU A 297 -8.90 11.93 -13.85
CA LEU A 297 -9.02 11.77 -12.40
C LEU A 297 -9.90 12.88 -11.78
N LEU A 298 -9.63 14.14 -12.13
CA LEU A 298 -10.34 15.31 -11.61
C LEU A 298 -11.84 15.29 -11.91
N PHE A 299 -12.22 14.95 -13.14
CA PHE A 299 -13.63 14.90 -13.54
C PHE A 299 -14.30 13.56 -13.18
N GLY A 300 -13.56 12.45 -13.30
CA GLY A 300 -14.05 11.11 -13.05
C GLY A 300 -14.45 10.87 -11.59
N VAL A 301 -13.80 11.54 -10.64
CA VAL A 301 -14.07 11.39 -9.20
C VAL A 301 -15.50 11.76 -8.81
N TYR A 302 -16.18 12.62 -9.59
CA TYR A 302 -17.57 12.99 -9.31
C TYR A 302 -18.58 11.88 -9.57
N PHE A 303 -18.23 10.95 -10.47
CA PHE A 303 -19.09 9.82 -10.83
C PHE A 303 -18.90 8.64 -9.87
N CYS A 304 -17.83 8.63 -9.07
CA CYS A 304 -17.62 7.62 -8.06
C CYS A 304 -18.58 7.80 -6.87
N PRO A 305 -19.12 6.68 -6.32
CA PRO A 305 -19.77 6.71 -5.02
C PRO A 305 -18.73 7.03 -3.94
N GLU A 306 -19.15 7.75 -2.89
CA GLU A 306 -18.30 8.03 -1.72
C GLU A 306 -18.19 6.80 -0.82
N SER A 307 -17.13 6.70 -0.03
CA SER A 307 -16.86 5.55 0.85
C SER A 307 -18.04 5.27 1.80
N PRO A 308 -18.61 4.05 1.79
CA PRO A 308 -19.66 3.65 2.74
C PRO A 308 -19.20 3.78 4.20
N ARG A 309 -17.94 3.44 4.50
CA ARG A 309 -17.38 3.52 5.85
C ARG A 309 -17.38 4.95 6.37
N TRP A 310 -17.13 5.93 5.50
CA TRP A 310 -17.16 7.34 5.87
C TRP A 310 -18.57 7.82 6.25
N TYR A 311 -19.59 7.45 5.47
CA TYR A 311 -20.99 7.77 5.82
C TYR A 311 -21.42 7.12 7.13
N ILE A 312 -21.05 5.86 7.37
CA ILE A 312 -21.38 5.13 8.61
C ILE A 312 -20.72 5.80 9.82
N ARG A 313 -19.45 6.23 9.73
CA ARG A 313 -18.77 6.98 10.80
C ARG A 313 -19.43 8.32 11.12
N ARG A 314 -20.17 8.92 10.18
CA ARG A 314 -20.96 10.14 10.38
C ARG A 314 -22.39 9.90 10.86
N GLY A 315 -22.80 8.64 11.01
CA GLY A 315 -24.18 8.27 11.34
C GLY A 315 -25.16 8.39 10.16
N GLU A 316 -24.69 8.64 8.94
CA GLU A 316 -25.55 8.84 7.76
C GLU A 316 -25.86 7.50 7.04
N MET A 317 -26.56 6.58 7.71
CA MET A 317 -26.79 5.19 7.23
C MET A 317 -27.52 5.12 5.89
N GLY A 318 -28.53 5.97 5.65
CA GLY A 318 -29.26 5.98 4.39
C GLY A 318 -28.41 6.40 3.17
N LYS A 319 -27.36 7.21 3.37
CA LYS A 319 -26.39 7.52 2.30
C LYS A 319 -25.38 6.38 2.13
N ALA A 320 -24.96 5.76 3.23
CA ALA A 320 -24.11 4.58 3.20
C ALA A 320 -24.76 3.43 2.41
N TYR A 321 -26.05 3.15 2.66
CA TYR A 321 -26.82 2.13 1.93
C TYR A 321 -26.86 2.43 0.43
N ARG A 322 -27.21 3.65 0.03
CA ARG A 322 -27.25 4.05 -1.38
C ARG A 322 -25.89 3.94 -2.07
N SER A 323 -24.80 4.21 -1.35
CA SER A 323 -23.44 3.99 -1.85
C SER A 323 -23.17 2.49 -2.06
N LEU A 324 -23.50 1.65 -1.07
CA LEU A 324 -23.35 0.19 -1.15
C LEU A 324 -24.20 -0.43 -2.26
N CYS A 325 -25.43 0.03 -2.49
CA CYS A 325 -26.26 -0.43 -3.61
C CYS A 325 -25.64 -0.14 -4.99
N ARG A 326 -24.74 0.86 -5.09
CA ARG A 326 -23.95 1.07 -6.31
C ARG A 326 -22.69 0.19 -6.34
N LEU A 327 -22.17 -0.23 -5.19
CA LEU A 327 -20.93 -1.00 -5.09
C LEU A 327 -21.15 -2.52 -4.99
N ARG A 328 -22.40 -2.98 -4.86
CA ARG A 328 -22.81 -4.38 -4.79
C ARG A 328 -23.80 -4.73 -5.89
N ASN A 329 -23.91 -6.03 -6.20
CA ASN A 329 -24.79 -6.50 -7.27
C ASN A 329 -26.26 -6.52 -6.82
N THR A 330 -26.51 -6.79 -5.52
CA THR A 330 -27.87 -6.88 -4.98
C THR A 330 -28.09 -5.99 -3.76
N PRO A 331 -29.33 -5.53 -3.51
CA PRO A 331 -29.70 -4.80 -2.30
C PRO A 331 -29.43 -5.59 -1.02
N LEU A 332 -29.63 -6.91 -1.04
CA LEU A 332 -29.32 -7.79 0.09
C LEU A 332 -27.84 -7.76 0.47
N GLN A 333 -26.93 -7.85 -0.52
CA GLN A 333 -25.49 -7.73 -0.28
C GLN A 333 -25.13 -6.35 0.29
N ALA A 334 -25.79 -5.29 -0.19
CA ALA A 334 -25.58 -3.95 0.34
C ALA A 334 -26.07 -3.82 1.79
N ALA A 335 -27.21 -4.40 2.15
CA ALA A 335 -27.76 -4.39 3.51
C ALA A 335 -26.89 -5.22 4.48
N ARG A 336 -26.45 -6.42 4.04
CA ARG A 336 -25.48 -7.26 4.76
C ARG A 336 -24.21 -6.47 5.09
N ASP A 337 -23.59 -5.89 4.07
CA ASP A 337 -22.34 -5.16 4.24
C ASP A 337 -22.54 -3.89 5.08
N LEU A 338 -23.68 -3.19 4.96
CA LEU A 338 -23.98 -2.01 5.77
C LEU A 338 -23.95 -2.33 7.27
N TYR A 339 -24.73 -3.34 7.68
CA TYR A 339 -24.82 -3.72 9.09
C TYR A 339 -23.50 -4.30 9.60
N TYR A 340 -22.84 -5.14 8.80
CA TYR A 340 -21.56 -5.72 9.14
C TYR A 340 -20.47 -4.66 9.34
N ILE A 341 -20.35 -3.69 8.41
CA ILE A 341 -19.41 -2.59 8.53
C ILE A 341 -19.73 -1.71 9.74
N HIS A 342 -21.00 -1.45 10.03
CA HIS A 342 -21.41 -0.71 11.23
C HIS A 342 -20.97 -1.43 12.51
N ALA A 343 -21.23 -2.73 12.63
CA ALA A 343 -20.81 -3.52 13.78
C ALA A 343 -19.27 -3.52 13.95
N GLN A 344 -18.52 -3.62 12.86
CA GLN A 344 -17.06 -3.50 12.88
C GLN A 344 -16.60 -2.11 13.35
N ILE A 345 -17.21 -1.04 12.84
CA ILE A 345 -16.86 0.34 13.23
C ILE A 345 -17.20 0.60 14.70
N LYS A 346 -18.31 0.08 15.21
CA LYS A 346 -18.69 0.21 16.62
C LYS A 346 -17.64 -0.40 17.54
N ILE A 347 -17.17 -1.61 17.22
CA ILE A 347 -16.07 -2.27 17.94
C ILE A 347 -14.75 -1.51 17.78
N GLU A 348 -14.45 -0.99 16.57
CA GLU A 348 -13.28 -0.13 16.37
C GLU A 348 -13.35 1.10 17.30
N MET A 349 -14.51 1.77 17.40
CA MET A 349 -14.70 2.94 18.26
C MET A 349 -14.57 2.60 19.75
N ASP A 350 -15.14 1.47 20.18
CA ASP A 350 -15.07 1.00 21.57
C ASP A 350 -13.62 0.63 21.97
N LEU A 351 -12.86 0.00 21.07
CA LEU A 351 -11.46 -0.36 21.29
C LEU A 351 -10.53 0.84 21.33
N ILE A 352 -10.81 1.86 20.52
CA ILE A 352 -9.95 3.02 20.38
C ILE A 352 -10.24 4.06 21.47
N GLY A 353 -11.45 4.06 22.05
CA GLY A 353 -11.89 5.07 22.99
C GLY A 353 -11.76 6.49 22.42
N LYS A 354 -11.63 7.50 23.30
CA LYS A 354 -11.41 8.91 22.94
C LYS A 354 -9.97 9.21 22.49
N SER A 355 -9.26 8.26 21.88
CA SER A 355 -7.86 8.48 21.45
C SER A 355 -7.78 9.42 20.25
N ASN A 356 -7.07 10.53 20.44
CA ASN A 356 -6.78 11.54 19.42
C ASN A 356 -5.71 11.05 18.45
N TYR A 357 -5.65 11.63 17.25
CA TYR A 357 -4.68 11.26 16.20
C TYR A 357 -3.22 11.31 16.69
N VAL A 358 -2.87 12.36 17.43
CA VAL A 358 -1.52 12.54 18.00
C VAL A 358 -1.18 11.42 18.97
N THR A 359 -2.15 10.98 19.78
CA THR A 359 -1.99 9.85 20.70
C THR A 359 -1.69 8.57 19.91
N ARG A 360 -2.44 8.28 18.84
CA ARG A 360 -2.20 7.12 17.97
C ARG A 360 -0.85 7.18 17.25
N PHE A 361 -0.39 8.37 16.88
CA PHE A 361 0.94 8.54 16.31
C PHE A 361 2.03 8.21 17.34
N ILE A 362 1.89 8.67 18.59
CA ILE A 362 2.82 8.31 19.67
C ILE A 362 2.77 6.80 19.95
N GLU A 363 1.58 6.20 19.91
CA GLU A 363 1.36 4.75 20.08
C GLU A 363 2.11 3.90 19.03
N LEU A 364 2.38 4.45 17.83
CA LEU A 364 3.26 3.78 16.84
C LEU A 364 4.66 3.49 17.38
N PHE A 365 5.13 4.23 18.38
CA PHE A 365 6.47 4.10 18.95
C PHE A 365 6.47 3.62 20.41
N THR A 366 5.38 3.76 21.14
CA THR A 366 5.28 3.36 22.55
C THR A 366 4.72 1.95 22.73
N VAL A 367 3.70 1.55 21.95
CA VAL A 367 3.02 0.26 22.11
C VAL A 367 3.88 -0.85 21.47
N PRO A 368 4.33 -1.89 22.22
CA PRO A 368 5.30 -2.86 21.70
C PRO A 368 4.88 -3.58 20.40
N ARG A 369 3.61 -3.98 20.29
CA ARG A 369 3.05 -4.65 19.10
C ARG A 369 3.02 -3.72 17.89
N VAL A 370 2.56 -2.49 18.08
CA VAL A 370 2.46 -1.49 17.02
C VAL A 370 3.86 -1.05 16.60
N ARG A 371 4.76 -0.76 17.56
CA ARG A 371 6.16 -0.43 17.32
C ARG A 371 6.91 -1.44 16.45
N ARG A 372 6.64 -2.73 16.63
CA ARG A 372 7.26 -3.78 15.81
C ARG A 372 6.72 -3.80 14.37
N ALA A 373 5.42 -3.55 14.20
CA ALA A 373 4.86 -3.32 12.86
C ALA A 373 5.40 -2.03 12.23
N THR A 374 5.50 -0.94 12.99
CA THR A 374 6.10 0.32 12.55
C THR A 374 7.54 0.10 12.09
N LEU A 375 8.34 -0.65 12.84
CA LEU A 375 9.71 -0.99 12.47
C LEU A 375 9.78 -1.85 11.20
N ALA A 376 8.95 -2.89 11.09
CA ALA A 376 8.94 -3.74 9.89
C ALA A 376 8.48 -2.97 8.65
N SER A 377 7.44 -2.14 8.78
CA SER A 377 6.96 -1.25 7.72
C SER A 377 8.02 -0.22 7.32
N PHE A 378 8.71 0.39 8.30
CA PHE A 378 9.83 1.30 8.06
C PHE A 378 10.95 0.61 7.28
N VAL A 379 11.35 -0.60 7.67
CA VAL A 379 12.42 -1.37 7.01
C VAL A 379 12.07 -1.67 5.56
N VAL A 380 10.84 -2.07 5.26
CA VAL A 380 10.45 -2.37 3.87
C VAL A 380 10.34 -1.06 3.06
N MET A 381 9.80 0.02 3.63
CA MET A 381 9.70 1.31 2.92
C MET A 381 11.05 1.97 2.64
N ILE A 382 12.02 1.86 3.56
CA ILE A 382 13.37 2.36 3.32
C ILE A 382 14.14 1.45 2.35
N ALA A 383 13.90 0.13 2.39
CA ALA A 383 14.51 -0.82 1.45
C ALA A 383 14.14 -0.49 -0.01
N GLN A 384 12.91 -0.03 -0.24
CA GLN A 384 12.45 0.46 -1.55
C GLN A 384 13.28 1.64 -2.06
N GLN A 385 13.71 2.51 -1.16
CA GLN A 385 14.54 3.65 -1.52
C GLN A 385 16.01 3.22 -1.68
N MET A 386 16.51 2.41 -0.76
CA MET A 386 17.87 1.86 -0.78
C MET A 386 18.18 1.03 -2.03
N CYS A 387 17.17 0.43 -2.68
CA CYS A 387 17.41 -0.33 -3.90
C CYS A 387 17.87 0.55 -5.09
N GLY A 388 17.61 1.85 -5.05
CA GLY A 388 18.04 2.80 -6.08
C GLY A 388 17.06 2.98 -7.25
N ILE A 389 15.84 2.44 -7.17
CA ILE A 389 14.86 2.54 -8.27
C ILE A 389 14.55 3.98 -8.67
N ASN A 390 14.39 4.86 -7.68
CA ASN A 390 14.04 6.25 -7.91
C ASN A 390 15.12 7.00 -8.68
N ILE A 391 16.37 6.59 -8.52
CA ILE A 391 17.49 7.19 -9.23
C ILE A 391 17.47 6.83 -10.69
N VAL A 392 17.16 5.57 -11.01
CA VAL A 392 16.94 5.16 -12.39
C VAL A 392 15.69 5.88 -12.93
N ALA A 393 14.60 5.95 -12.18
CA ALA A 393 13.39 6.64 -12.62
C ALA A 393 13.58 8.16 -12.88
N PHE A 394 14.39 8.87 -12.09
CA PHE A 394 14.60 10.34 -12.23
C PHE A 394 15.82 10.72 -13.06
N TYR A 395 16.85 9.88 -13.08
CA TYR A 395 18.15 10.25 -13.64
C TYR A 395 18.66 9.23 -14.67
N SER A 396 17.88 8.23 -15.08
CA SER A 396 18.31 7.29 -16.14
C SER A 396 18.80 8.01 -17.40
N SER A 397 18.08 9.04 -17.87
CA SER A 397 18.51 9.76 -19.07
C SER A 397 19.87 10.46 -18.85
N THR A 398 20.08 11.04 -17.67
CA THR A 398 21.38 11.63 -17.30
C THR A 398 22.48 10.57 -17.19
N VAL A 399 22.18 9.40 -16.61
CA VAL A 399 23.13 8.28 -16.52
C VAL A 399 23.53 7.79 -17.90
N PHE A 400 22.56 7.54 -18.79
CA PHE A 400 22.86 7.08 -20.14
C PHE A 400 23.61 8.14 -20.95
N LYS A 401 23.30 9.43 -20.77
CA LYS A 401 24.05 10.53 -21.37
C LYS A 401 25.51 10.56 -20.89
N ASN A 402 25.74 10.36 -19.60
CA ASN A 402 27.09 10.24 -19.04
C ASN A 402 27.84 8.98 -19.50
N ALA A 403 27.12 7.95 -19.95
CA ALA A 403 27.68 6.76 -20.58
C ALA A 403 28.00 6.95 -22.08
N GLY A 404 27.91 8.18 -22.60
CA GLY A 404 28.18 8.50 -24.00
C GLY A 404 26.96 8.40 -24.93
N ALA A 405 25.74 8.22 -24.41
CA ALA A 405 24.53 8.24 -25.24
C ALA A 405 24.14 9.66 -25.64
N ASN A 406 23.69 9.82 -26.89
CA ASN A 406 23.03 11.06 -27.31
C ASN A 406 21.68 11.22 -26.60
N ASP A 407 21.15 12.45 -26.48
CA ASP A 407 19.89 12.72 -25.78
C ASP A 407 18.72 11.82 -26.25
N THR A 408 18.61 11.58 -27.56
CA THR A 408 17.61 10.66 -28.11
C THR A 408 17.82 9.22 -27.66
N GLN A 409 19.06 8.72 -27.67
CA GLN A 409 19.37 7.36 -27.25
C GLN A 409 19.13 7.16 -25.75
N ALA A 410 19.48 8.17 -24.93
CA ALA A 410 19.23 8.17 -23.49
C ALA A 410 17.73 8.13 -23.16
N LEU A 411 16.90 8.88 -23.89
CA LEU A 411 15.44 8.85 -23.75
C LEU A 411 14.86 7.50 -24.18
N PHE A 412 15.35 6.90 -25.29
CA PHE A 412 14.90 5.57 -25.72
C PHE A 412 15.30 4.46 -24.74
N ALA A 413 16.51 4.51 -24.19
CA ALA A 413 16.95 3.56 -23.16
C ALA A 413 16.09 3.69 -21.89
N SER A 414 15.78 4.92 -21.48
CA SER A 414 14.88 5.18 -20.34
C SER A 414 13.45 4.69 -20.60
N TRP A 415 12.94 4.83 -21.83
CA TRP A 415 11.67 4.24 -22.24
C TRP A 415 11.67 2.71 -22.18
N GLY A 416 12.75 2.07 -22.63
CA GLY A 416 12.93 0.62 -22.50
C GLY A 416 12.89 0.16 -21.04
N PHE A 417 13.55 0.91 -20.14
CA PHE A 417 13.47 0.66 -18.70
C PHE A 417 12.02 0.76 -18.18
N GLY A 418 11.28 1.81 -18.56
CA GLY A 418 9.88 1.96 -18.20
C GLY A 418 8.99 0.81 -18.70
N LEU A 419 9.21 0.36 -19.94
CA LEU A 419 8.48 -0.76 -20.52
C LEU A 419 8.75 -2.07 -19.77
N VAL A 420 10.02 -2.36 -19.46
CA VAL A 420 10.39 -3.56 -18.69
C VAL A 420 9.80 -3.50 -17.29
N ASN A 421 9.87 -2.34 -16.63
CA ASN A 421 9.28 -2.14 -15.31
C ASN A 421 7.76 -2.40 -15.32
N PHE A 422 7.04 -1.97 -16.37
CA PHE A 422 5.61 -2.24 -16.53
C PHE A 422 5.32 -3.71 -16.88
N ALA A 423 6.05 -4.31 -17.82
CA ALA A 423 5.83 -5.70 -18.24
C ALA A 423 6.07 -6.70 -17.10
N PHE A 424 7.11 -6.47 -16.29
CA PHE A 424 7.43 -7.32 -15.14
C PHE A 424 6.62 -7.01 -13.87
N ALA A 425 5.70 -6.03 -13.92
CA ALA A 425 4.74 -5.81 -12.84
C ALA A 425 3.59 -6.83 -12.87
N PHE A 426 3.28 -7.43 -14.03
CA PHE A 426 2.20 -8.42 -14.15
C PHE A 426 2.45 -9.70 -13.33
N PRO A 427 3.65 -10.33 -13.39
CA PRO A 427 3.96 -11.50 -12.55
C PRO A 427 3.81 -11.25 -11.05
N ALA A 428 3.95 -10.00 -10.60
CA ALA A 428 3.81 -9.61 -9.19
C ALA A 428 2.44 -9.99 -8.61
N ILE A 429 1.39 -9.87 -9.43
CA ILE A 429 0.00 -10.12 -9.03
C ILE A 429 -0.19 -11.58 -8.61
N TRP A 430 0.46 -12.52 -9.29
CA TRP A 430 0.34 -13.96 -8.99
C TRP A 430 1.37 -14.43 -7.95
N THR A 431 2.58 -13.85 -8.00
CA THR A 431 3.70 -14.30 -7.17
C THR A 431 3.57 -13.86 -5.71
N ILE A 432 2.96 -12.71 -5.42
CA ILE A 432 2.88 -12.19 -4.04
C ILE A 432 2.08 -13.09 -3.09
N ASP A 433 0.99 -13.68 -3.58
CA ASP A 433 0.13 -14.55 -2.78
C ASP A 433 0.63 -16.00 -2.75
N THR A 434 1.46 -16.39 -3.72
CA THR A 434 1.99 -17.76 -3.82
C THR A 434 3.31 -17.94 -3.07
N TYR A 435 4.26 -17.00 -3.18
CA TYR A 435 5.57 -17.10 -2.56
C TYR A 435 5.66 -16.45 -1.17
N GLY A 436 4.78 -15.49 -0.89
CA GLY A 436 4.80 -14.69 0.34
C GLY A 436 5.61 -13.40 0.19
N ARG A 437 5.33 -12.42 1.04
CA ARG A 437 5.82 -11.04 0.90
C ARG A 437 7.30 -10.99 1.21
N ARG A 438 7.72 -11.56 2.35
CA ARG A 438 9.11 -11.54 2.82
C ARG A 438 10.02 -12.34 1.90
N ASN A 439 9.58 -13.54 1.49
CA ASN A 439 10.38 -14.40 0.62
C ASN A 439 10.61 -13.77 -0.76
N LEU A 440 9.61 -13.06 -1.30
CA LEU A 440 9.75 -12.36 -2.57
C LEU A 440 10.83 -11.28 -2.50
N LEU A 441 10.86 -10.50 -1.41
CA LEU A 441 11.92 -9.51 -1.18
C LEU A 441 13.30 -10.17 -1.03
N LEU A 442 13.41 -11.21 -0.21
CA LEU A 442 14.68 -11.92 -0.01
C LEU A 442 15.22 -12.55 -1.30
N PHE A 443 14.34 -12.88 -2.25
CA PHE A 443 14.75 -13.32 -3.58
C PHE A 443 15.18 -12.17 -4.49
N THR A 444 14.46 -11.04 -4.52
CA THR A 444 14.72 -9.96 -5.47
C THR A 444 15.92 -9.09 -5.11
N PHE A 445 16.19 -8.81 -3.83
CA PHE A 445 17.32 -7.95 -3.42
C PHE A 445 18.70 -8.44 -3.87
N PRO A 446 19.07 -9.74 -3.74
CA PRO A 446 20.29 -10.26 -4.33
C PRO A 446 20.38 -10.02 -5.83
N GLN A 447 19.26 -10.18 -6.54
CA GLN A 447 19.21 -10.02 -7.99
C GLN A 447 19.41 -8.56 -8.41
N MET A 448 18.80 -7.64 -7.66
CA MET A 448 19.01 -6.20 -7.83
C MET A 448 20.47 -5.79 -7.51
N ALA A 449 21.10 -6.42 -6.52
CA ALA A 449 22.48 -6.10 -6.15
C ALA A 449 23.48 -6.45 -7.26
N TRP A 450 23.46 -7.68 -7.78
CA TRP A 450 24.43 -8.06 -8.83
C TRP A 450 24.15 -7.40 -10.17
N THR A 451 22.89 -7.11 -10.50
CA THR A 451 22.55 -6.39 -11.74
C THR A 451 23.07 -4.95 -11.71
N LEU A 452 22.98 -4.26 -10.57
CA LEU A 452 23.60 -2.93 -10.40
C LEU A 452 25.13 -3.00 -10.41
N LEU A 453 25.74 -4.02 -9.82
CA LEU A 453 27.20 -4.25 -9.94
C LEU A 453 27.61 -4.51 -11.39
N GLY A 454 26.83 -5.31 -12.12
CA GLY A 454 27.03 -5.56 -13.54
C GLY A 454 26.98 -4.26 -14.35
N ALA A 455 25.97 -3.42 -14.11
CA ALA A 455 25.88 -2.09 -14.70
C ALA A 455 27.11 -1.23 -14.36
N ALA A 456 27.55 -1.23 -13.09
CA ALA A 456 28.72 -0.48 -12.62
C ALA A 456 30.02 -0.93 -13.32
N PHE A 457 30.24 -2.23 -13.49
CA PHE A 457 31.42 -2.77 -14.16
C PHE A 457 31.41 -2.53 -15.67
N CYS A 458 30.23 -2.48 -16.30
CA CYS A 458 30.13 -2.16 -17.73
C CYS A 458 30.67 -0.76 -18.08
N PHE A 459 30.67 0.18 -17.13
CA PHE A 459 31.30 1.50 -17.33
C PHE A 459 32.83 1.45 -17.44
N TRP A 460 33.49 0.34 -17.08
CA TRP A 460 34.93 0.16 -17.30
C TRP A 460 35.26 -0.41 -18.68
N THR A 461 34.27 -0.90 -19.43
CA THR A 461 34.46 -1.43 -20.78
C THR A 461 34.70 -0.26 -21.76
N PRO A 462 35.61 -0.40 -22.75
CA PRO A 462 35.88 0.64 -23.74
C PRO A 462 34.61 1.15 -24.45
N GLU A 463 34.61 2.45 -24.75
CA GLU A 463 33.49 3.16 -25.35
C GLU A 463 33.12 2.58 -26.73
N GLY A 464 31.83 2.33 -26.94
CA GLY A 464 31.30 1.76 -28.18
C GLY A 464 29.81 1.43 -28.06
N THR A 465 29.18 0.97 -29.15
CA THR A 465 27.75 0.57 -29.13
C THR A 465 27.48 -0.57 -28.15
N GLY A 466 28.43 -1.48 -27.98
CA GLY A 466 28.37 -2.57 -26.99
C GLY A 466 28.40 -2.09 -25.53
N HIS A 467 29.03 -0.95 -25.25
CA HIS A 467 29.10 -0.37 -23.90
C HIS A 467 27.71 0.06 -23.42
N LEU A 468 27.04 0.90 -24.21
CA LEU A 468 25.70 1.42 -23.87
C LEU A 468 24.67 0.29 -23.80
N ALA A 469 24.72 -0.66 -24.74
CA ALA A 469 23.83 -1.82 -24.74
C ALA A 469 24.00 -2.68 -23.47
N SER A 470 25.25 -2.90 -23.03
CA SER A 470 25.53 -3.68 -21.83
C SER A 470 24.96 -3.01 -20.57
N ILE A 471 25.19 -1.70 -20.41
CA ILE A 471 24.64 -0.92 -19.28
C ILE A 471 23.11 -0.98 -19.28
N ALA A 472 22.48 -0.79 -20.45
CA ALA A 472 21.03 -0.85 -20.58
C ALA A 472 20.48 -2.23 -20.20
N ILE A 473 21.11 -3.32 -20.64
CA ILE A 473 20.69 -4.70 -20.28
C ILE A 473 20.68 -4.90 -18.77
N PHE A 474 21.75 -4.52 -18.06
CA PHE A 474 21.81 -4.68 -16.61
C PHE A 474 20.79 -3.79 -15.88
N ILE A 475 20.56 -2.56 -16.35
CA ILE A 475 19.50 -1.68 -15.81
C ILE A 475 18.11 -2.25 -16.07
N PHE A 476 17.88 -2.89 -17.22
CA PHE A 476 16.60 -3.54 -17.54
C PHE A 476 16.39 -4.80 -16.70
N LEU A 477 17.43 -5.61 -16.51
CA LEU A 477 17.38 -6.76 -15.59
C LEU A 477 17.09 -6.31 -14.16
N PHE A 478 17.73 -5.23 -13.70
CA PHE A 478 17.41 -4.61 -12.41
C PHE A 478 15.91 -4.26 -12.31
N ALA A 479 15.34 -3.61 -13.34
CA ALA A 479 13.91 -3.28 -13.38
C ALA A 479 13.02 -4.53 -13.35
N ALA A 480 13.41 -5.59 -14.07
CA ALA A 480 12.67 -6.84 -14.14
C ALA A 480 12.61 -7.58 -12.78
N PHE A 481 13.67 -7.48 -11.97
CA PHE A 481 13.69 -8.04 -10.61
C PHE A 481 13.05 -7.12 -9.56
N TYR A 482 13.15 -5.80 -9.74
CA TYR A 482 12.51 -4.82 -8.86
C TYR A 482 10.98 -4.92 -8.93
N SER A 483 10.43 -4.94 -10.14
CA SER A 483 9.00 -4.79 -10.38
C SER A 483 8.10 -5.81 -9.65
N PRO A 484 8.41 -7.13 -9.67
CA PRO A 484 7.56 -8.11 -8.98
C PRO A 484 7.71 -8.10 -7.46
N GLY A 485 8.86 -7.68 -6.91
CA GLY A 485 9.12 -7.70 -5.47
C GLY A 485 8.91 -6.35 -4.81
N GLU A 486 9.91 -5.48 -4.90
CA GLU A 486 9.98 -4.24 -4.15
C GLU A 486 9.00 -3.17 -4.66
N GLY A 487 8.47 -3.33 -5.88
CA GLY A 487 7.37 -2.50 -6.35
C GLY A 487 6.14 -2.58 -5.44
N PRO A 488 5.44 -3.73 -5.39
CA PRO A 488 4.16 -3.81 -4.71
C PRO A 488 4.21 -4.24 -3.23
N VAL A 489 5.25 -4.98 -2.82
CA VAL A 489 5.33 -5.54 -1.47
C VAL A 489 5.34 -4.46 -0.37
N PRO A 490 6.10 -3.35 -0.47
CA PRO A 490 6.16 -2.37 0.63
C PRO A 490 4.83 -1.78 1.05
N PHE A 491 4.03 -1.35 0.07
CA PHE A 491 2.72 -0.75 0.30
C PHE A 491 1.71 -1.76 0.82
N THR A 492 1.72 -2.98 0.29
CA THR A 492 0.79 -4.04 0.72
C THR A 492 1.14 -4.59 2.08
N TYR A 493 2.42 -4.88 2.32
CA TYR A 493 2.93 -5.28 3.62
C TYR A 493 2.57 -4.23 4.69
N SER A 494 2.83 -2.95 4.42
CA SER A 494 2.51 -1.88 5.38
C SER A 494 1.01 -1.79 5.66
N ALA A 495 0.14 -2.03 4.67
CA ALA A 495 -1.31 -2.03 4.87
C ALA A 495 -1.81 -3.23 5.70
N GLU A 496 -1.10 -4.36 5.67
CA GLU A 496 -1.45 -5.60 6.37
C GLU A 496 -0.98 -5.60 7.84
N VAL A 497 0.22 -5.08 8.14
CA VAL A 497 0.84 -5.24 9.47
C VAL A 497 0.24 -4.38 10.58
N PHE A 498 -0.42 -3.27 10.23
CA PHE A 498 -1.01 -2.36 11.21
C PHE A 498 -2.42 -2.82 11.63
N PRO A 499 -2.70 -2.79 12.95
CA PRO A 499 -4.05 -3.07 13.45
C PRO A 499 -5.02 -2.01 12.94
N LEU A 500 -6.30 -2.36 12.81
CA LEU A 500 -7.35 -1.50 12.24
C LEU A 500 -7.38 -0.10 12.87
N SER A 501 -7.19 -0.02 14.19
CA SER A 501 -7.17 1.24 14.95
C SER A 501 -6.09 2.23 14.55
N HIS A 502 -4.93 1.71 14.11
CA HIS A 502 -3.73 2.49 13.78
C HIS A 502 -3.41 2.45 12.28
N ARG A 503 -4.20 1.73 11.47
CA ARG A 503 -3.89 1.48 10.05
C ARG A 503 -3.74 2.77 9.25
N GLU A 504 -4.62 3.75 9.46
CA GLU A 504 -4.55 5.03 8.75
C GLU A 504 -3.26 5.79 9.10
N VAL A 505 -2.95 5.94 10.39
CA VAL A 505 -1.74 6.66 10.87
C VAL A 505 -0.46 5.91 10.48
N GLY A 506 -0.45 4.58 10.61
CA GLY A 506 0.66 3.72 10.24
C GLY A 506 0.95 3.76 8.74
N MET A 507 -0.09 3.79 7.90
CA MET A 507 0.08 3.97 6.45
C MET A 507 0.63 5.36 6.10
N SER A 508 0.11 6.44 6.72
CA SER A 508 0.67 7.78 6.53
C SER A 508 2.15 7.82 6.92
N TRP A 509 2.54 7.19 8.04
CA TRP A 509 3.95 7.06 8.46
C TRP A 509 4.80 6.29 7.44
N ALA A 510 4.30 5.15 6.94
CA ALA A 510 5.00 4.32 5.97
C ALA A 510 5.25 5.06 4.65
N VAL A 511 4.22 5.73 4.11
CA VAL A 511 4.32 6.52 2.88
C VAL A 511 5.21 7.76 3.09
N ALA A 512 5.08 8.45 4.22
CA ALA A 512 5.95 9.57 4.56
C ALA A 512 7.42 9.15 4.67
N THR A 513 7.70 7.96 5.22
CA THR A 513 9.05 7.38 5.26
C THR A 513 9.58 7.13 3.84
N CYS A 514 8.79 6.46 3.00
CA CYS A 514 9.17 6.16 1.62
C CYS A 514 9.48 7.44 0.82
N LEU A 515 8.57 8.43 0.85
CA LEU A 515 8.74 9.69 0.12
C LEU A 515 9.83 10.57 0.76
N GLY A 516 10.00 10.55 2.07
CA GLY A 516 11.06 11.28 2.76
C GLY A 516 12.45 10.80 2.35
N TRP A 517 12.66 9.48 2.29
CA TRP A 517 13.90 8.90 1.79
C TRP A 517 14.07 9.07 0.28
N ALA A 518 12.98 9.06 -0.50
CA ALA A 518 13.04 9.43 -1.91
C ALA A 518 13.56 10.86 -2.12
N ALA A 519 13.17 11.80 -1.24
CA ALA A 519 13.69 13.17 -1.26
C ALA A 519 15.20 13.18 -0.98
N VAL A 520 15.65 12.48 0.06
CA VAL A 520 17.09 12.40 0.41
C VAL A 520 17.91 11.87 -0.77
N LEU A 521 17.44 10.80 -1.42
CA LEU A 521 18.12 10.23 -2.59
C LEU A 521 18.12 11.20 -3.79
N SER A 522 17.00 11.87 -4.04
CA SER A 522 16.90 12.85 -5.14
C SER A 522 17.84 14.05 -4.93
N ILE A 523 18.04 14.51 -3.69
CA ILE A 523 18.96 15.59 -3.36
C ILE A 523 20.42 15.15 -3.51
N THR A 524 20.75 13.95 -3.01
CA THR A 524 22.14 13.50 -2.88
C THR A 524 22.70 12.89 -4.17
N PHE A 525 21.84 12.30 -5.02
CA PHE A 525 22.29 11.55 -6.18
C PHE A 525 23.12 12.37 -7.20
N PRO A 526 22.73 13.59 -7.63
CA PRO A 526 23.54 14.36 -8.57
C PRO A 526 24.97 14.61 -8.07
N LYS A 527 25.11 14.95 -6.79
CA LYS A 527 26.43 15.15 -6.18
C LYS A 527 27.21 13.85 -6.06
N MET A 528 26.54 12.76 -5.73
CA MET A 528 27.17 11.44 -5.67
C MET A 528 27.66 10.97 -7.04
N LEU A 529 26.88 11.21 -8.10
CA LEU A 529 27.27 10.89 -9.48
C LEU A 529 28.52 11.68 -9.90
N SER A 530 28.62 12.96 -9.50
CA SER A 530 29.81 13.79 -9.75
C SER A 530 31.03 13.36 -8.93
N ALA A 531 30.85 12.96 -7.67
CA ALA A 531 31.97 12.66 -6.77
C ALA A 531 32.49 11.21 -6.89
N MET A 532 31.58 10.24 -7.06
CA MET A 532 31.88 8.81 -7.10
C MET A 532 31.87 8.23 -8.51
N THR A 533 31.49 9.01 -9.53
CA THR A 533 31.17 8.57 -10.90
C THR A 533 29.98 7.61 -10.96
N ALA A 534 29.52 7.24 -12.16
CA ALA A 534 28.45 6.26 -12.33
C ALA A 534 28.80 4.89 -11.71
N THR A 535 30.08 4.50 -11.77
CA THR A 535 30.57 3.22 -11.23
C THR A 535 30.43 3.15 -9.72
N GLY A 536 30.95 4.16 -9.01
CA GLY A 536 30.86 4.23 -7.56
C GLY A 536 29.43 4.42 -7.07
N ALA A 537 28.61 5.19 -7.79
CA ALA A 537 27.20 5.38 -7.44
C ALA A 537 26.40 4.06 -7.53
N PHE A 538 26.53 3.31 -8.62
CA PHE A 538 25.85 2.01 -8.76
C PHE A 538 26.41 0.94 -7.82
N GLY A 539 27.73 0.93 -7.59
CA GLY A 539 28.35 0.07 -6.57
C GLY A 539 27.85 0.36 -5.16
N PHE A 540 27.65 1.64 -4.82
CA PHE A 540 27.08 2.05 -3.54
C PHE A 540 25.64 1.53 -3.36
N TYR A 541 24.76 1.68 -4.38
CA TYR A 541 23.41 1.12 -4.32
C TYR A 541 23.38 -0.41 -4.30
N ALA A 542 24.32 -1.08 -4.96
CA ALA A 542 24.45 -2.52 -4.81
C ALA A 542 24.77 -2.93 -3.36
N GLY A 543 25.66 -2.22 -2.68
CA GLY A 543 25.94 -2.42 -1.25
C GLY A 543 24.72 -2.12 -0.36
N LEU A 544 23.96 -1.08 -0.70
CA LEU A 544 22.69 -0.78 -0.01
C LEU A 544 21.64 -1.88 -0.23
N ASN A 545 21.56 -2.49 -1.42
CA ASN A 545 20.68 -3.64 -1.66
C ASN A 545 21.04 -4.84 -0.77
N VAL A 546 22.33 -5.13 -0.58
CA VAL A 546 22.78 -6.18 0.35
C VAL A 546 22.43 -5.81 1.80
N THR A 547 22.59 -4.55 2.16
CA THR A 547 22.21 -4.05 3.50
C THR A 547 20.70 -4.17 3.74
N ALA A 548 19.88 -3.80 2.75
CA ALA A 548 18.43 -3.92 2.79
C ALA A 548 17.99 -5.39 2.88
N MET A 549 18.65 -6.31 2.16
CA MET A 549 18.42 -7.75 2.30
C MET A 549 18.67 -8.22 3.74
N VAL A 550 19.80 -7.83 4.35
CA VAL A 550 20.12 -8.17 5.75
C VAL A 550 19.05 -7.60 6.68
N MET A 551 18.61 -6.36 6.43
CA MET A 551 17.57 -5.73 7.23
C MET A 551 16.24 -6.48 7.16
N ILE A 552 15.80 -6.82 5.96
CA ILE A 552 14.56 -7.58 5.75
C ILE A 552 14.66 -8.96 6.39
N PHE A 553 15.81 -9.63 6.23
CA PHE A 553 16.04 -10.93 6.84
C PHE A 553 15.87 -10.90 8.36
N LEU A 554 16.36 -9.86 9.02
CA LEU A 554 16.39 -9.73 10.48
C LEU A 554 15.10 -9.14 11.09
N TRP A 555 14.48 -8.16 10.45
CA TRP A 555 13.43 -7.33 11.06
C TRP A 555 12.02 -7.55 10.49
N VAL A 556 11.85 -8.24 9.37
CA VAL A 556 10.55 -8.36 8.67
C VAL A 556 9.99 -9.77 8.85
N PRO A 557 8.89 -9.94 9.63
CA PRO A 557 8.13 -11.18 9.67
C PRO A 557 7.39 -11.47 8.35
N GLU A 558 7.01 -12.73 8.12
CA GLU A 558 6.16 -13.10 6.98
C GLU A 558 4.68 -12.86 7.29
N THR A 559 3.94 -12.27 6.34
CA THR A 559 2.50 -11.95 6.47
C THR A 559 1.61 -12.81 5.57
N LYS A 560 2.19 -13.64 4.71
CA LYS A 560 1.47 -14.47 3.73
C LYS A 560 0.30 -15.25 4.34
N GLN A 561 -0.91 -14.99 3.83
CA GLN A 561 -2.16 -15.70 4.16
C GLN A 561 -2.46 -15.73 5.67
N ARG A 562 -1.94 -14.76 6.43
CA ARG A 562 -2.19 -14.66 7.87
C ARG A 562 -3.41 -13.81 8.15
N THR A 563 -4.23 -14.26 9.09
CA THR A 563 -5.31 -13.44 9.62
C THR A 563 -4.73 -12.30 10.47
N LEU A 564 -5.52 -11.26 10.72
CA LEU A 564 -5.09 -10.15 11.59
C LEU A 564 -4.73 -10.64 13.00
N GLU A 565 -5.41 -11.69 13.48
CA GLU A 565 -5.12 -12.38 14.76
C GLU A 565 -3.74 -13.03 14.77
N GLU A 566 -3.44 -13.80 13.73
CA GLU A 566 -2.14 -14.44 13.58
C GLU A 566 -1.03 -13.39 13.44
N LEU A 567 -1.30 -12.29 12.75
CA LEU A 567 -0.38 -11.15 12.66
C LEU A 567 -0.17 -10.51 14.03
N ASP A 568 -1.22 -10.36 14.84
CA ASP A 568 -1.07 -9.85 16.20
C ASP A 568 -0.21 -10.74 17.07
N TYR A 569 -0.35 -12.06 16.95
CA TYR A 569 0.55 -13.01 17.60
C TYR A 569 1.99 -12.91 17.07
N ILE A 570 2.16 -12.86 15.74
CA ILE A 570 3.47 -12.77 15.08
C ILE A 570 4.25 -11.55 15.55
N PHE A 571 3.60 -10.39 15.62
CA PHE A 571 4.21 -9.14 16.05
C PHE A 571 4.18 -8.96 17.58
N ALA A 572 3.44 -9.78 18.33
CA ALA A 572 3.56 -9.89 19.80
C ALA A 572 4.86 -10.58 20.22
N VAL A 573 5.54 -11.31 19.32
CA VAL A 573 6.89 -11.84 19.56
C VAL A 573 7.93 -10.70 19.54
N PRO A 574 8.83 -10.60 20.55
CA PRO A 574 9.91 -9.62 20.54
C PRO A 574 10.84 -9.78 19.34
N THR A 575 11.21 -8.66 18.71
CA THR A 575 12.14 -8.63 17.57
C THR A 575 13.45 -9.37 17.82
N ARG A 576 13.99 -9.31 19.05
CA ARG A 576 15.22 -10.04 19.41
C ARG A 576 15.08 -11.56 19.30
N VAL A 577 13.90 -12.10 19.64
CA VAL A 577 13.60 -13.54 19.54
C VAL A 577 13.50 -13.93 18.07
N HIS A 578 12.80 -13.12 17.28
CA HIS A 578 12.72 -13.31 15.83
C HIS A 578 14.11 -13.30 15.19
N MET A 579 14.92 -12.27 15.43
CA MET A 579 16.29 -12.17 14.92
C MET A 579 17.16 -13.36 15.33
N LYS A 580 17.12 -13.76 16.61
CA LYS A 580 17.88 -14.92 17.10
C LYS A 580 17.49 -16.18 16.35
N TYR A 581 16.19 -16.40 16.12
CA TYR A 581 15.73 -17.54 15.34
C TYR A 581 16.22 -17.49 13.88
N GLN A 582 16.15 -16.31 13.23
CA GLN A 582 16.61 -16.18 11.85
C GLN A 582 18.10 -16.53 11.71
N VAL A 583 18.94 -16.00 12.61
CA VAL A 583 20.38 -16.25 12.58
C VAL A 583 20.75 -17.67 13.01
N THR A 584 20.11 -18.22 14.04
CA THR A 584 20.52 -19.51 14.64
C THR A 584 19.84 -20.73 14.05
N LYS A 585 18.67 -20.57 13.41
CA LYS A 585 17.87 -21.68 12.87
C LYS A 585 17.63 -21.54 11.37
N ALA A 586 17.15 -20.39 10.91
CA ALA A 586 16.77 -20.21 9.51
C ALA A 586 17.98 -20.10 8.55
N LEU A 587 19.02 -19.36 8.93
CA LEU A 587 20.22 -19.20 8.10
C LEU A 587 21.01 -20.52 7.95
N PRO A 588 21.30 -21.29 9.02
CA PRO A 588 21.92 -22.60 8.89
C PRO A 588 21.07 -23.59 8.10
N TYR A 589 19.75 -23.55 8.25
CA TYR A 589 18.83 -24.35 7.45
C TYR A 589 18.94 -24.01 5.96
N TRP A 590 18.95 -22.73 5.60
CA TRP A 590 19.02 -22.31 4.20
C TRP A 590 20.32 -22.79 3.55
N PHE A 591 21.46 -22.64 4.24
CA PHE A 591 22.73 -23.20 3.78
C PHE A 591 22.68 -24.73 3.66
N LYS A 592 22.17 -25.44 4.68
CA LYS A 592 22.09 -26.91 4.64
C LYS A 592 21.17 -27.43 3.54
N ARG A 593 20.05 -26.77 3.29
CA ARG A 593 19.04 -27.22 2.32
C ARG A 593 19.36 -26.80 0.89
N TYR A 594 19.73 -25.54 0.66
CA TYR A 594 19.93 -25.03 -0.71
C TYR A 594 21.38 -25.12 -1.19
N VAL A 595 22.36 -24.96 -0.29
CA VAL A 595 23.78 -25.06 -0.65
C VAL A 595 24.29 -26.49 -0.50
N PHE A 596 23.98 -27.16 0.62
CA PHE A 596 24.40 -28.55 0.87
C PHE A 596 23.37 -29.62 0.42
N ARG A 597 22.24 -29.21 -0.17
CA ARG A 597 21.18 -30.10 -0.71
C ARG A 597 20.67 -31.16 0.28
N GLN A 598 20.66 -30.86 1.58
CA GLN A 598 20.14 -31.75 2.62
C GLN A 598 18.63 -31.55 2.80
N ASN A 599 17.84 -32.64 2.81
CA ASN A 599 16.42 -32.61 3.14
C ASN A 599 16.22 -32.46 4.66
N ILE A 600 16.22 -31.21 5.12
CA ILE A 600 15.91 -30.82 6.49
C ILE A 600 14.62 -30.00 6.45
N GLU A 601 13.77 -30.12 7.46
CA GLU A 601 12.58 -29.28 7.66
C GLU A 601 12.89 -28.14 8.65
N LEU A 602 12.40 -26.94 8.36
CA LEU A 602 12.62 -25.77 9.20
C LEU A 602 11.63 -25.82 10.38
N ALA A 603 12.15 -25.92 11.61
CA ALA A 603 11.32 -25.89 12.81
C ALA A 603 10.52 -24.57 12.87
N PRO A 604 9.18 -24.57 12.93
CA PRO A 604 8.37 -23.36 12.84
C PRO A 604 8.60 -22.46 14.05
N LEU A 605 8.82 -21.16 13.82
CA LEU A 605 8.94 -20.15 14.90
C LEU A 605 7.58 -19.85 15.58
N TYR A 606 6.49 -20.02 14.83
CA TYR A 606 5.13 -19.75 15.30
C TYR A 606 4.34 -21.06 15.29
N GLN A 607 3.82 -21.47 16.45
CA GLN A 607 2.89 -22.61 16.58
C GLN A 607 1.48 -22.04 16.73
N PHE A 608 0.59 -22.34 15.78
CA PHE A 608 -0.78 -21.80 15.73
C PHE A 608 -1.83 -22.71 16.38
N ASP A 609 -1.39 -23.77 17.07
CA ASP A 609 -2.25 -24.86 17.58
C ASP A 609 -3.30 -24.42 18.61
N HIS A 610 -3.27 -23.17 19.08
CA HIS A 610 -4.22 -22.63 20.07
C HIS A 610 -5.36 -21.77 19.51
N LEU A 611 -5.42 -21.51 18.19
CA LEU A 611 -6.52 -20.73 17.58
C LEU A 611 -7.60 -21.59 16.91
N ALA A 612 -7.36 -22.90 16.75
CA ALA A 612 -8.32 -23.86 16.23
C ALA A 612 -9.12 -24.50 17.38
N GLY A 613 -9.84 -23.68 18.15
CA GLY A 613 -10.88 -24.14 19.05
C GLY A 613 -12.17 -24.41 18.28
N GLY A 614 -12.27 -25.60 17.67
CA GLY A 614 -13.44 -26.09 16.94
C GLY A 614 -13.11 -27.42 16.27
N ASN A 615 -13.67 -28.50 16.81
CA ASN A 615 -13.34 -29.89 16.52
C ASN A 615 -13.46 -30.33 15.04
N GLU A 616 -12.64 -31.33 14.71
CA GLU A 616 -12.85 -32.44 13.74
C GLU A 616 -12.49 -32.36 12.24
N ASP A 617 -12.09 -31.23 11.66
CA ASP A 617 -11.77 -31.22 10.20
C ASP A 617 -10.29 -31.46 9.82
N VAL A 618 -9.39 -31.62 10.79
CA VAL A 618 -7.95 -31.85 10.50
C VAL A 618 -7.64 -33.30 10.11
N ALA A 619 -8.59 -34.22 10.26
CA ALA A 619 -8.39 -35.62 9.88
C ALA A 619 -8.47 -35.88 8.36
N MET A 620 -9.10 -35.01 7.57
CA MET A 620 -9.27 -35.25 6.12
C MET A 620 -8.15 -34.69 5.23
N SER A 621 -7.33 -33.75 5.69
CA SER A 621 -6.21 -33.23 4.88
C SER A 621 -4.90 -34.01 5.04
N ARG A 622 -4.81 -34.91 6.03
CA ARG A 622 -3.64 -35.79 6.24
C ARG A 622 -3.64 -37.05 5.37
N THR A 623 -4.71 -37.36 4.65
CA THR A 623 -4.83 -38.62 3.90
C THR A 623 -4.53 -38.47 2.40
N GLN A 624 -4.34 -37.25 1.87
CA GLN A 624 -4.07 -37.03 0.44
C GLN A 624 -2.58 -36.82 0.07
N SER A 625 -1.64 -36.89 1.02
CA SER A 625 -0.20 -36.77 0.72
C SER A 625 0.62 -38.05 0.91
N VAL A 626 -0.02 -39.20 1.19
CA VAL A 626 0.69 -40.49 1.43
C VAL A 626 0.46 -41.54 0.32
N VAL A 627 -0.31 -41.23 -0.73
CA VAL A 627 -0.56 -42.15 -1.86
C VAL A 627 0.04 -41.60 -3.15
N SER A 628 1.37 -41.62 -3.27
CA SER A 628 2.04 -41.37 -4.56
C SER A 628 3.41 -42.04 -4.73
N ASP A 629 4.03 -42.60 -3.68
CA ASP A 629 5.40 -43.15 -3.78
C ASP A 629 5.50 -44.69 -3.76
N HIS A 630 4.40 -45.37 -4.06
CA HIS A 630 4.42 -46.80 -4.40
C HIS A 630 3.64 -47.04 -5.69
N VAL A 631 4.29 -46.83 -6.83
CA VAL A 631 4.32 -47.71 -8.03
C VAL A 631 5.25 -47.03 -9.04
N LYS A 632 6.44 -47.59 -9.23
CA LYS A 632 7.12 -47.78 -10.53
C LYS A 632 8.45 -48.52 -10.28
N SER A 633 8.34 -49.84 -10.40
CA SER A 633 9.40 -50.72 -10.91
C SER A 633 9.82 -50.28 -12.31
#